data_AF-A0A3B9LW35-F1
#
_entry.id   AF-A0A3B9LW35-F1
#
_cell.length_a   1.000
_cell.length_b   1.000
_cell.length_c   1.000
_cell.angle_alpha   90.00
_cell.angle_beta   90.00
_cell.angle_gamma   90.00
#
_symmetry.space_group_name_H-M   'P 1'
#
loop_
_entity.id
_entity.type
_entity.pdbx_description
1 polymer ?
#
loop_
_entity_poly.entity_id
_entity_poly.type
_entity_poly.pdbx_seq_one_letter_code
_entity_poly.pdbx_strand_id
1 'polypeptide(L)'
;MSIVVSGRVRFFVEGTERIASPGDVLHLPPHCWHGATMMDEEQVLMDIFTPVREDFLGWIVRPSCPTNFSLSCLVKAIDGEPTTN
;
A
#
# COMPACT_ATOMS: atom_id res chain seq x y z
N MET A 1 3.33 -8.89 -1.40
CA MET A 1 4.73 -8.53 -1.05
C MET A 1 4.83 -7.02 -1.08
N SER A 2 5.56 -6.41 -0.14
CA SER A 2 5.74 -4.95 -0.06
C SER A 2 7.24 -4.61 -0.04
N ILE A 3 7.63 -3.54 -0.71
CA ILE A 3 9.02 -3.05 -0.79
C ILE A 3 9.04 -1.60 -0.33
N VAL A 4 9.96 -1.27 0.58
CA VAL A 4 10.20 0.11 0.99
C VAL A 4 11.20 0.73 0.02
N VAL A 5 10.75 1.72 -0.76
CA VAL A 5 11.58 2.44 -1.73
C VAL A 5 12.29 3.62 -1.07
N SER A 6 11.58 4.34 -0.18
CA SER A 6 12.15 5.46 0.60
C SER A 6 11.40 5.67 1.92
N GLY A 7 12.06 6.33 2.87
CA GLY A 7 11.54 6.59 4.21
C GLY A 7 11.50 5.36 5.12
N ARG A 8 10.96 5.52 6.33
CA ARG A 8 10.75 4.42 7.29
C ARG A 8 9.27 4.17 7.52
N VAL A 9 8.90 2.89 7.59
CA VAL A 9 7.52 2.45 7.78
C VAL A 9 7.48 1.42 8.91
N ARG A 10 6.52 1.55 9.81
CA ARG A 10 6.27 0.55 10.84
C ARG A 10 5.21 -0.43 10.33
N PHE A 11 5.60 -1.67 10.15
CA PHE A 11 4.69 -2.75 9.81
C PHE A 11 4.23 -3.49 11.06
N PHE A 12 2.95 -3.82 11.11
CA PHE A 12 2.36 -4.76 12.04
C PHE A 12 1.99 -6.02 11.26
N VAL A 13 2.43 -7.20 11.71
CA VAL A 13 2.16 -8.49 11.06
C VAL A 13 1.97 -9.54 12.16
N GLU A 14 0.79 -10.16 12.26
CA GLU A 14 0.47 -11.19 13.28
C GLU A 14 0.86 -10.80 14.73
N GLY A 15 0.53 -9.59 15.18
CA GLY A 15 0.87 -9.18 16.54
C GLY A 15 2.30 -8.68 16.72
N THR A 16 3.14 -8.72 15.69
CA THR A 16 4.54 -8.28 15.74
C THR A 16 4.73 -6.98 14.98
N GLU A 17 5.34 -5.99 15.63
CA GLU A 17 5.76 -4.75 14.98
C GLU A 17 7.20 -4.82 14.50
N ARG A 18 7.46 -4.31 13.30
CA ARG A 18 8.80 -4.16 12.74
C ARG A 18 8.92 -2.83 12.01
N ILE A 19 10.06 -2.15 12.19
CA ILE A 19 10.39 -0.96 11.42
C ILE A 19 11.19 -1.41 10.19
N ALA A 20 10.66 -1.08 9.01
CA ALA A 20 11.31 -1.34 7.74
C ALA A 20 11.95 -0.05 7.20
N SER A 21 13.12 -0.19 6.61
CA SER A 21 13.93 0.88 6.01
C SER A 21 14.01 0.71 4.49
N PRO A 22 14.49 1.72 3.75
CA PRO A 22 14.60 1.63 2.29
C PRO A 22 15.43 0.42 1.86
N GLY A 23 14.91 -0.34 0.90
CA GLY A 23 15.50 -1.60 0.41
C GLY A 23 14.95 -2.86 1.11
N ASP A 24 14.22 -2.73 2.22
CA ASP A 24 13.62 -3.87 2.88
C ASP A 24 12.43 -4.41 2.07
N VAL A 25 12.36 -5.74 2.03
CA VAL A 25 11.28 -6.49 1.36
C VAL A 25 10.50 -7.28 2.40
N LEU A 26 9.19 -7.08 2.43
CA LEU A 26 8.28 -7.76 3.33
C LEU A 26 7.39 -8.73 2.56
N HIS A 27 7.48 -10.00 2.97
CA HIS A 27 6.54 -11.02 2.54
C HIS A 27 5.38 -11.08 3.54
N LEU A 28 4.20 -10.67 3.08
CA LEU A 28 2.95 -10.69 3.83
C LEU A 28 2.15 -11.91 3.37
N PRO A 29 2.00 -12.97 4.20
CA PRO A 29 1.26 -14.16 3.83
C PRO A 29 -0.21 -13.85 3.54
N PRO A 30 -0.90 -14.64 2.69
CA PRO A 30 -2.34 -14.54 2.52
C PRO A 30 -3.07 -14.72 3.85
N HIS A 31 -4.17 -14.00 4.05
CA HIS A 31 -5.03 -14.04 5.24
C HIS A 31 -4.36 -13.68 6.57
N CYS A 32 -3.11 -13.21 6.54
CA CYS A 32 -2.42 -12.67 7.69
C CYS A 32 -2.96 -11.29 8.02
N TRP A 33 -3.21 -11.00 9.30
CA TRP A 33 -3.57 -9.65 9.71
C TRP A 33 -2.31 -8.77 9.72
N HIS A 34 -2.33 -7.73 8.89
CA HIS A 34 -1.21 -6.83 8.75
C HIS A 34 -1.65 -5.38 8.52
N GLY A 35 -0.77 -4.44 8.88
CA GLY A 35 -0.94 -3.02 8.65
C GLY A 35 0.39 -2.30 8.51
N ALA A 36 0.35 -1.09 7.94
CA ALA A 36 1.51 -0.22 7.81
C ALA A 36 1.18 1.16 8.40
N THR A 37 2.05 1.66 9.27
CA THR A 37 1.98 3.00 9.81
C THR A 37 3.13 3.82 9.27
N MET A 38 2.80 4.89 8.57
CA MET A 38 3.77 5.86 8.07
C MET A 38 4.36 6.63 9.25
N MET A 39 5.67 6.85 9.20
CA MET A 39 6.40 7.67 10.18
C MET A 39 6.46 9.14 9.71
N ASP A 40 7.18 10.02 10.42
CA ASP A 40 7.18 11.48 10.18
C ASP A 40 7.85 11.92 8.86
N GLU A 41 8.51 11.02 8.14
CA GLU A 41 9.23 11.29 6.89
C GLU A 41 8.35 10.98 5.67
N GLU A 42 8.70 11.43 4.46
CA GLU A 42 8.00 11.00 3.25
C GLU A 42 8.40 9.55 2.89
N GLN A 43 7.42 8.67 2.69
CA GLN A 43 7.67 7.27 2.33
C GLN A 43 7.11 6.91 0.96
N VAL A 44 7.83 6.04 0.27
CA VAL A 44 7.38 5.41 -0.97
C VAL A 44 7.38 3.90 -0.76
N LEU A 45 6.22 3.29 -0.96
CA LEU A 45 5.99 1.85 -0.87
C LEU A 45 5.60 1.30 -2.23
N MET A 46 6.12 0.11 -2.55
CA MET A 46 5.72 -0.63 -3.74
C MET A 46 5.08 -1.95 -3.33
N ASP A 47 3.77 -2.05 -3.51
CA ASP A 47 3.01 -3.25 -3.20
C ASP A 47 2.73 -4.08 -4.46
N ILE A 48 3.06 -5.38 -4.37
CA ILE A 48 2.87 -6.35 -5.44
C ILE A 48 1.91 -7.42 -4.93
N PHE A 49 0.77 -7.53 -5.61
CA PHE A 49 -0.29 -8.48 -5.32
C PHE A 49 -0.38 -9.54 -6.42
N THR A 50 -0.46 -10.80 -6.01
CA THR A 50 -0.75 -11.94 -6.89
C THR A 50 -1.70 -12.88 -6.16
N PRO A 51 -2.93 -13.13 -6.67
CA PRO A 51 -3.53 -12.57 -7.90
C PRO A 51 -3.83 -11.06 -7.80
N VAL A 52 -4.26 -10.46 -8.92
CA VAL A 52 -4.61 -9.03 -8.98
C VAL A 52 -5.75 -8.69 -8.03
N ARG A 53 -5.65 -7.55 -7.37
CA ARG A 53 -6.68 -6.95 -6.51
C ARG A 53 -7.68 -6.16 -7.38
N GLU A 54 -8.80 -6.79 -7.72
CA GLU A 54 -9.82 -6.22 -8.61
C GLU A 54 -10.46 -4.94 -8.06
N ASP A 55 -10.51 -4.79 -6.74
CA ASP A 55 -10.97 -3.60 -6.03
C ASP A 55 -10.14 -2.36 -6.35
N PHE A 56 -8.86 -2.50 -6.70
CA PHE A 56 -8.02 -1.40 -7.16
C PHE A 56 -8.21 -1.03 -8.64
N LEU A 57 -8.84 -1.88 -9.44
CA LEU A 57 -9.03 -1.64 -10.88
C LEU A 57 -10.15 -0.64 -11.17
N GLY A 58 -11.12 -0.48 -10.28
CA GLY A 58 -12.31 0.36 -10.49
C GLY A 58 -12.01 1.86 -10.75
N TRP A 59 -10.80 2.32 -10.39
CA TRP A 59 -10.34 3.70 -10.62
C TRP A 59 -9.48 3.87 -11.88
N ILE A 60 -8.89 2.79 -12.39
CA ILE A 60 -7.97 2.82 -13.54
C ILE A 60 -8.73 2.71 -14.88
N VAL A 61 -9.95 2.18 -14.88
CA VAL A 61 -10.70 1.82 -16.11
C VAL A 61 -11.95 2.68 -16.36
N ARG A 62 -12.02 3.92 -15.86
CA ARG A 62 -13.10 4.86 -16.26
C ARG A 62 -12.72 5.56 -17.58
N PRO A 63 -13.43 5.33 -18.71
CA PRO A 63 -13.03 5.88 -20.02
C PRO A 63 -13.31 7.38 -20.20
N SER A 64 -13.79 8.08 -19.17
CA SER A 64 -14.42 9.41 -19.34
C SER A 64 -13.78 10.54 -18.54
N CYS A 65 -12.49 10.48 -18.21
CA CYS A 65 -11.82 11.62 -17.59
C CYS A 65 -10.98 12.37 -18.63
N PRO A 66 -11.32 13.64 -18.97
CA PRO A 66 -10.55 14.44 -19.90
C PRO A 66 -9.20 14.82 -19.28
N THR A 67 -8.18 14.80 -20.14
CA THR A 67 -6.77 15.11 -19.92
C THR A 67 -6.53 16.32 -19.02
N ASN A 68 -6.09 16.08 -17.78
CA ASN A 68 -5.13 16.86 -16.99
C ASN A 68 -5.36 16.60 -15.50
N PHE A 69 -4.95 15.43 -15.00
CA PHE A 69 -4.72 15.27 -13.58
C PHE A 69 -3.34 14.63 -13.40
N SER A 70 -2.48 15.41 -12.72
CA SER A 70 -1.15 15.04 -12.30
C SER A 70 -1.13 13.66 -11.64
N LEU A 71 -0.01 12.93 -11.81
CA LEU A 71 0.27 11.63 -11.20
C LEU A 71 0.15 11.59 -9.65
N SER A 72 -0.21 12.69 -8.99
CA SER A 72 -0.37 12.79 -7.54
C SER A 72 -1.56 12.01 -6.96
N CYS A 73 -2.51 11.55 -7.78
CA CYS A 73 -3.70 10.84 -7.27
C CYS A 73 -3.46 9.36 -6.92
N LEU A 74 -2.31 8.77 -7.26
CA LEU A 74 -1.99 7.38 -6.87
C LEU A 74 -1.57 7.25 -5.38
N VAL A 75 -1.55 8.37 -4.64
CA VAL A 75 -1.17 8.47 -3.21
C VAL A 75 -2.40 8.47 -2.29
N LYS A 76 -3.52 7.87 -2.69
CA LYS A 76 -4.62 7.66 -1.74
C LYS A 76 -4.29 6.51 -0.79
N ALA A 77 -3.67 6.92 0.33
CA ALA A 77 -4.11 6.58 1.66
C ALA A 77 -4.58 5.15 1.85
N ILE A 78 -3.68 4.35 2.44
CA ILE A 78 -3.99 3.17 3.25
C ILE A 78 -4.69 3.64 4.54
N ASP A 79 -5.71 4.50 4.43
CA ASP A 79 -6.60 4.80 5.53
C ASP A 79 -7.67 3.71 5.49
N GLY A 80 -7.58 2.83 6.47
CA GLY A 80 -8.41 1.64 6.60
C GLY A 80 -9.90 1.98 6.56
N GLU A 81 -10.55 1.62 5.46
CA GLU A 81 -11.96 1.27 5.49
C GLU A 81 -12.04 -0.21 5.92
N PRO A 82 -12.73 -0.54 7.03
CA PRO A 82 -12.90 -1.92 7.45
C PRO A 82 -13.71 -2.65 6.39
N THR A 83 -13.10 -3.66 5.75
CA THR A 83 -13.82 -4.58 4.87
C THR A 83 -14.79 -5.40 5.72
N THR A 84 -16.05 -4.98 5.79
CA THR A 84 -17.15 -5.85 6.23
C THR A 84 -17.39 -6.92 5.16
N ASN A 85 -17.46 -8.18 5.62
CA ASN A 85 -17.79 -9.45 4.93
C ASN A 85 -18.36 -9.34 3.51
#